data_AF-A0A1W1UG19-F1
#
_entry.id   AF-A0A1W1UG19-F1
#
_cell.length_a   1.000
_cell.length_b   1.000
_cell.length_c   1.000
_cell.angle_alpha   90.00
_cell.angle_beta   90.00
_cell.angle_gamma   90.00
#
_symmetry.space_group_name_H-M   'P 1'
#
loop_
_entity.id
_entity.type
_entity.pdbx_description
1 polymer ?
#
loop_
_entity_poly.entity_id
_entity_poly.type
_entity_poly.pdbx_seq_one_letter_code
_entity_poly.pdbx_strand_id
1 'polypeptide(L)'
;MSRLFMYGTSLEGIEKLMMAAPNFSPRDSGIIIQNYFNCDGGVVNCNNCGSNARNRSYISTCFYLKEKLNGNEIKYKDLVKDCFGRLKNNTLRIRLRLLSNNFKGEVFLNHSHKKRCYHLLQKQDMDIRDTSPSYISILFLLTADEVLWKLSEPTVRANGFDFSQIHLRQISTEGYALYQTAKTISTGKEHIRISEIADEDLINDIAFKAIINASLIARYGADIFLITK
;
A
#
# COMPACT_ATOMS: atom_id res chain seq x y z
N MET A 1 -16.26 -6.13 -37.62
CA MET A 1 -15.75 -7.36 -38.26
C MET A 1 -14.92 -8.12 -37.25
N SER A 2 -15.22 -9.39 -36.99
CA SER A 2 -14.36 -10.25 -36.16
C SER A 2 -13.05 -10.48 -36.89
N ARG A 3 -11.92 -10.49 -36.15
CA ARG A 3 -10.60 -10.84 -36.70
C ARG A 3 -10.48 -12.34 -37.04
N LEU A 4 -11.42 -13.15 -36.56
CA LEU A 4 -11.47 -14.60 -36.71
C LEU A 4 -12.48 -14.95 -37.79
N PHE A 5 -12.06 -15.80 -38.73
CA PHE A 5 -12.84 -16.29 -39.86
C PHE A 5 -13.94 -17.26 -39.42
N MET A 6 -13.71 -18.03 -38.35
CA MET A 6 -14.62 -19.07 -37.84
C MET A 6 -15.41 -18.64 -36.58
N TYR A 7 -15.53 -17.33 -36.34
CA TYR A 7 -16.22 -16.77 -35.17
C TYR A 7 -17.66 -17.30 -35.04
N GLY A 8 -18.01 -17.82 -33.85
CA GLY A 8 -19.36 -18.35 -33.56
C GLY A 8 -19.62 -19.78 -34.03
N THR A 9 -18.60 -20.50 -34.52
CA THR A 9 -18.70 -21.92 -34.87
C THR A 9 -18.01 -22.81 -33.83
N SER A 10 -18.25 -24.12 -33.88
CA SER A 10 -17.53 -25.10 -33.06
C SER A 10 -16.02 -25.17 -33.34
N LEU A 11 -15.56 -24.60 -34.46
CA LEU A 11 -14.17 -24.63 -34.91
C LEU A 11 -13.39 -23.36 -34.54
N GLU A 12 -14.03 -22.36 -33.91
CA GLU A 12 -13.36 -21.12 -33.50
C GLU A 12 -12.13 -21.37 -32.60
N GLY A 13 -12.21 -22.37 -31.73
CA GLY A 13 -11.10 -22.75 -30.84
C GLY A 13 -9.88 -23.28 -31.60
N ILE A 14 -10.11 -24.01 -32.69
CA ILE A 14 -9.04 -24.57 -33.53
C ILE A 14 -8.35 -23.45 -34.31
N GLU A 15 -9.12 -22.51 -34.85
CA GLU A 15 -8.56 -21.34 -35.56
C GLU A 15 -7.61 -20.52 -34.65
N LYS A 16 -8.00 -20.31 -33.39
CA LYS A 16 -7.15 -19.63 -32.39
C LYS A 16 -5.83 -20.36 -32.14
N LEU A 17 -5.86 -21.70 -32.09
CA LEU A 17 -4.65 -22.52 -31.91
C LEU A 17 -3.73 -22.47 -33.14
N MET A 18 -4.29 -22.47 -34.35
CA MET A 18 -3.51 -22.44 -35.60
C MET A 18 -2.80 -21.11 -35.84
N MET A 19 -3.29 -20.02 -35.25
CA MET A 19 -2.62 -18.71 -35.29
C MET A 19 -1.58 -18.52 -34.17
N ALA A 20 -1.51 -19.41 -33.19
CA ALA A 20 -0.50 -19.34 -32.14
C ALA A 20 0.82 -19.92 -32.66
N ALA A 21 1.96 -19.32 -32.28
CA ALA A 21 3.26 -19.86 -32.62
C ALA A 21 3.45 -21.24 -31.92
N PRO A 22 4.15 -22.20 -32.55
CA PRO A 22 4.47 -23.49 -31.92
C PRO A 22 5.18 -23.27 -30.58
N ASN A 23 4.78 -23.99 -29.52
CA ASN A 23 5.25 -23.86 -28.14
C ASN A 23 4.95 -22.52 -27.45
N PHE A 24 4.01 -21.72 -27.96
CA PHE A 24 3.53 -20.54 -27.26
C PHE A 24 2.63 -20.94 -26.08
N SER A 25 3.19 -20.99 -24.88
CA SER A 25 2.36 -21.07 -23.67
C SER A 25 1.61 -19.74 -23.51
N PRO A 26 0.27 -19.76 -23.30
CA PRO A 26 -0.44 -18.57 -22.86
C PRO A 26 0.28 -18.06 -21.62
N ARG A 27 0.43 -16.74 -21.47
CA ARG A 27 0.89 -16.18 -20.20
C ARG A 27 -0.18 -16.51 -19.16
N ASP A 28 0.01 -17.61 -18.45
CA ASP A 28 -0.72 -17.87 -17.23
C ASP A 28 -0.53 -16.65 -16.33
N SER A 29 -1.66 -16.14 -15.85
CA SER A 29 -1.82 -15.08 -14.85
C SER A 29 -0.49 -14.53 -14.32
N GLY A 30 -0.19 -13.28 -14.67
CA GLY A 30 1.05 -12.62 -14.25
C GLY A 30 1.38 -12.90 -12.79
N ILE A 31 2.65 -13.19 -12.53
CA ILE A 31 3.18 -13.47 -11.19
C ILE A 31 2.58 -12.45 -10.22
N ILE A 32 1.70 -12.92 -9.33
CA ILE A 32 1.24 -12.14 -8.20
C ILE A 32 2.43 -12.11 -7.26
N ILE A 33 3.29 -11.09 -7.42
CA ILE A 33 4.31 -10.80 -6.43
C ILE A 33 3.54 -10.48 -5.16
N GLN A 34 3.77 -11.27 -4.12
CA GLN A 34 3.15 -11.15 -2.82
C GLN A 34 3.43 -9.73 -2.28
N ASN A 35 2.46 -8.84 -2.49
CA ASN A 35 2.69 -7.42 -2.35
C ASN A 35 2.79 -7.11 -0.86
N TYR A 36 3.96 -6.76 -0.35
CA TYR A 36 4.13 -6.58 1.10
C TYR A 36 3.29 -5.44 1.68
N PHE A 37 2.88 -4.51 0.81
CA PHE A 37 2.00 -3.37 1.12
C PHE A 37 0.52 -3.69 1.02
N ASN A 38 0.13 -4.55 0.06
CA ASN A 38 -1.16 -5.21 0.10
C ASN A 38 -0.94 -6.56 0.73
N CYS A 39 -0.74 -6.56 2.05
CA CYS A 39 -0.69 -7.77 2.87
C CYS A 39 -1.85 -8.68 2.47
N ASP A 40 -1.60 -9.57 1.51
CA ASP A 40 -2.55 -10.53 1.01
C ASP A 40 -2.76 -11.44 2.20
N GLY A 41 -3.87 -11.19 2.92
CA GLY A 41 -4.05 -11.45 4.33
C GLY A 41 -3.38 -12.74 4.75
N GLY A 42 -2.10 -12.63 5.12
CA GLY A 42 -1.35 -13.78 5.53
C GLY A 42 -1.97 -14.14 6.86
N VAL A 43 -2.72 -15.24 6.91
CA VAL A 43 -3.52 -15.70 8.05
C VAL A 43 -2.90 -15.22 9.35
N VAL A 44 -3.38 -14.09 9.87
CA VAL A 44 -3.06 -13.70 11.23
C VAL A 44 -4.01 -14.56 12.02
N ASN A 45 -3.49 -15.64 12.60
CA ASN A 45 -4.18 -16.30 13.69
C ASN A 45 -4.27 -15.26 14.82
N CYS A 46 -5.29 -14.41 14.79
CA CYS A 46 -5.70 -13.70 15.98
C CYS A 46 -6.26 -14.79 16.88
N ASN A 47 -5.50 -15.20 17.90
CA ASN A 47 -5.89 -16.26 18.84
C ASN A 47 -7.25 -15.99 19.52
N ASN A 48 -7.73 -14.74 19.47
CA ASN A 48 -9.01 -14.30 20.01
C ASN A 48 -10.14 -14.20 18.96
N CYS A 49 -9.82 -14.25 17.66
CA CYS A 49 -10.81 -14.45 16.62
C CYS A 49 -11.01 -15.96 16.49
N GLY A 50 -12.15 -16.45 16.96
CA GLY A 50 -12.50 -17.88 16.96
C GLY A 50 -12.10 -18.57 15.65
N SER A 51 -11.50 -19.75 15.80
CA SER A 51 -10.96 -20.60 14.75
C SER A 51 -11.95 -20.79 13.59
N ASN A 52 -11.81 -20.01 12.51
CA ASN A 52 -12.08 -20.35 11.09
C ASN A 52 -12.09 -19.13 10.15
N ALA A 53 -11.17 -18.17 10.28
CA ALA A 53 -10.95 -17.16 9.22
C ALA A 53 -10.04 -17.71 8.10
N ARG A 54 -10.51 -18.73 7.38
CA ARG A 54 -9.83 -19.26 6.17
C ARG A 54 -10.02 -18.39 4.92
N ASN A 55 -10.66 -17.22 5.04
CA ASN A 55 -10.87 -16.31 3.92
C ASN A 55 -9.82 -15.20 3.91
N ARG A 56 -9.20 -15.01 2.74
CA ARG A 56 -8.23 -13.96 2.35
C ARG A 56 -8.77 -12.52 2.43
N SER A 57 -9.84 -12.29 3.18
CA SER A 57 -10.58 -11.04 3.18
C SER A 57 -10.16 -10.20 4.38
N TYR A 58 -9.31 -9.21 4.11
CA TYR A 58 -9.21 -7.94 4.84
C TYR A 58 -9.04 -8.04 6.37
N ILE A 59 -7.78 -8.02 6.82
CA ILE A 59 -7.43 -7.77 8.24
C ILE A 59 -7.98 -6.41 8.74
N SER A 60 -8.34 -5.49 7.84
CA SER A 60 -9.09 -4.27 8.15
C SER A 60 -10.49 -4.51 8.74
N THR A 61 -10.98 -5.76 8.76
CA THR A 61 -12.25 -6.16 9.40
C THR A 61 -12.07 -6.92 10.72
N CYS A 62 -10.84 -7.05 11.25
CA CYS A 62 -10.61 -7.65 12.56
C CYS A 62 -11.15 -6.73 13.67
N PHE A 63 -12.41 -6.96 14.06
CA PHE A 63 -13.11 -6.21 15.10
C PHE A 63 -12.29 -6.12 16.39
N TYR A 64 -11.61 -7.21 16.77
CA TYR A 64 -10.77 -7.27 17.96
C TYR A 64 -9.55 -6.32 17.91
N LEU A 65 -8.88 -6.22 16.76
CA LEU A 65 -7.77 -5.27 16.60
C LEU A 65 -8.27 -3.82 16.62
N LYS A 66 -9.44 -3.57 16.02
CA LYS A 66 -10.08 -2.24 16.01
C LYS A 66 -10.49 -1.79 17.42
N GLU A 67 -11.12 -2.66 18.19
CA GLU A 67 -11.48 -2.37 19.59
C GLU A 67 -10.25 -2.08 20.46
N LYS A 68 -9.18 -2.84 20.28
CA LYS A 68 -7.94 -2.62 21.04
C LYS A 68 -7.16 -1.37 20.63
N LEU A 69 -7.22 -0.99 19.36
CA LEU A 69 -6.68 0.29 18.89
C LEU A 69 -7.45 1.45 19.54
N ASN A 70 -8.79 1.35 19.58
CA ASN A 70 -9.63 2.34 20.26
C ASN A 70 -9.41 2.37 21.78
N GLY A 71 -9.10 1.24 22.38
CA GLY A 71 -8.77 1.11 23.81
C GLY A 71 -7.36 1.57 24.21
N ASN A 72 -6.53 2.05 23.26
CA ASN A 72 -5.11 2.40 23.47
C ASN A 72 -4.26 1.24 24.04
N GLU A 73 -4.68 -0.01 23.87
CA GLU A 73 -3.94 -1.16 24.41
C GLU A 73 -2.79 -1.61 23.50
N ILE A 74 -2.83 -1.23 22.22
CA ILE A 74 -1.85 -1.65 21.21
C ILE A 74 -0.77 -0.60 21.03
N LYS A 75 0.49 -1.01 21.18
CA LYS A 75 1.65 -0.15 20.94
C LYS A 75 2.04 -0.15 19.47
N TYR A 76 2.64 0.95 19.01
CA TYR A 76 3.15 1.08 17.64
C TYR A 76 4.05 -0.09 17.21
N LYS A 77 4.95 -0.53 18.10
CA LYS A 77 5.86 -1.67 17.86
C LYS A 77 5.12 -2.98 17.54
N ASP A 78 3.93 -3.19 18.12
CA ASP A 78 3.18 -4.42 17.98
C ASP A 78 2.50 -4.47 16.60
N LEU A 79 2.03 -3.33 16.11
CA LEU A 79 1.50 -3.17 14.75
C LEU A 79 2.59 -3.34 13.70
N VAL A 80 3.77 -2.75 13.91
CA VAL A 80 4.92 -2.95 13.03
C VAL A 80 5.31 -4.43 12.97
N LYS A 81 5.33 -5.11 14.12
CA LYS A 81 5.62 -6.55 14.17
C LYS A 81 4.55 -7.39 13.48
N ASP A 82 3.28 -7.06 13.65
CA ASP A 82 2.16 -7.75 12.99
C ASP A 82 2.18 -7.55 11.46
N CYS A 83 2.59 -6.36 11.01
CA CYS A 83 2.67 -6.04 9.58
C CYS A 83 3.88 -6.67 8.90
N PHE A 84 5.07 -6.52 9.48
CA PHE A 84 6.34 -6.83 8.82
C PHE A 84 7.10 -8.02 9.42
N GLY A 85 6.63 -8.60 10.53
CA GLY A 85 7.37 -9.63 11.29
C GLY A 85 7.65 -10.93 10.52
N ARG A 86 6.88 -11.21 9.46
CA ARG A 86 7.06 -12.39 8.59
C ARG A 86 8.16 -12.20 7.54
N LEU A 87 8.62 -10.97 7.33
CA LEU A 87 9.60 -10.67 6.29
C LEU A 87 10.98 -11.15 6.72
N LYS A 88 11.62 -11.90 5.81
CA LYS A 88 12.98 -12.42 5.97
C LYS A 88 13.99 -11.43 5.39
N ASN A 89 14.07 -10.25 6.01
CA ASN A 89 15.06 -9.24 5.67
C ASN A 89 15.64 -8.63 6.96
N ASN A 90 16.95 -8.82 7.18
CA ASN A 90 17.61 -8.40 8.43
C ASN A 90 17.81 -6.88 8.50
N THR A 91 18.17 -6.23 7.39
CA THR A 91 18.35 -4.77 7.36
C THR A 91 17.01 -4.07 7.63
N LEU A 92 15.93 -4.54 7.02
CA LEU A 92 14.57 -4.06 7.30
C LEU A 92 14.21 -4.20 8.78
N ARG A 93 14.46 -5.38 9.38
CA ARG A 93 14.16 -5.64 10.80
C ARG A 93 14.90 -4.67 11.72
N ILE A 94 16.14 -4.32 11.41
CA ILE A 94 16.93 -3.35 12.18
C ILE A 94 16.27 -1.97 12.09
N ARG A 95 15.95 -1.50 10.88
CA ARG A 95 15.30 -0.20 10.65
C ARG A 95 13.93 -0.11 11.32
N LEU A 96 13.11 -1.15 11.20
CA LEU A 96 11.79 -1.22 11.86
C LEU A 96 11.90 -1.13 13.38
N ARG A 97 12.91 -1.78 13.98
CA ARG A 97 13.17 -1.72 15.41
C ARG A 97 13.58 -0.30 15.84
N LEU A 98 14.47 0.35 15.09
CA LEU A 98 14.87 1.74 15.35
C LEU A 98 13.67 2.69 15.26
N LEU A 99 12.88 2.57 14.19
CA LEU A 99 11.65 3.35 14.00
C LEU A 99 10.66 3.15 15.14
N SER A 100 10.44 1.89 15.57
CA SER A 100 9.52 1.57 16.65
C SER A 100 9.97 2.13 18.00
N ASN A 101 11.27 2.08 18.29
CA ASN A 101 11.84 2.58 19.54
C ASN A 101 11.80 4.11 19.60
N ASN A 102 11.92 4.78 18.45
CA ASN A 102 11.95 6.23 18.32
C ASN A 102 10.56 6.84 18.07
N PHE A 103 9.50 6.05 18.09
CA PHE A 103 8.14 6.53 17.86
C PHE A 103 7.68 7.45 19.00
N LYS A 104 7.26 8.67 18.65
CA LYS A 104 6.85 9.72 19.60
C LYS A 104 5.33 9.93 19.68
N GLY A 105 4.53 9.06 19.06
CA GLY A 105 3.07 9.26 18.95
C GLY A 105 2.64 10.05 17.71
N GLU A 106 3.55 10.36 16.79
CA GLU A 106 3.25 11.14 15.59
C GLU A 106 3.47 10.31 14.32
N VAL A 107 2.35 10.01 13.64
CA VAL A 107 2.33 9.28 12.36
C VAL A 107 2.78 10.17 11.21
N PHE A 108 2.27 11.41 11.16
CA PHE A 108 2.70 12.40 10.16
C PHE A 108 4.18 12.76 10.34
N LEU A 109 4.82 13.14 9.25
CA LEU A 109 6.23 13.52 9.26
C LEU A 109 6.45 14.90 9.91
N ASN A 110 5.54 15.83 9.64
CA ASN A 110 5.56 17.20 10.17
C ASN A 110 4.17 17.85 10.00
N HIS A 111 4.03 19.08 10.51
CA HIS A 111 2.79 19.85 10.41
C HIS A 111 2.37 20.13 8.95
N SER A 112 3.31 20.41 8.06
CA SER A 112 3.04 20.70 6.65
C SER A 112 2.45 19.49 5.92
N HIS A 113 2.99 18.30 6.14
CA HIS A 113 2.47 17.04 5.62
C HIS A 113 1.03 16.82 6.12
N LYS A 114 0.79 16.95 7.43
CA LYS A 114 -0.56 16.86 8.01
C LYS A 114 -1.53 17.85 7.35
N LYS A 115 -1.13 19.11 7.21
CA LYS A 115 -1.93 20.16 6.59
C LYS A 115 -2.30 19.83 5.14
N ARG A 116 -1.34 19.38 4.31
CA ARG A 116 -1.60 18.99 2.92
C ARG A 116 -2.63 17.88 2.81
N CYS A 117 -2.48 16.84 3.63
CA CYS A 117 -3.38 15.69 3.64
C CYS A 117 -4.82 16.10 4.02
N TYR A 118 -5.02 16.77 5.16
CA TYR A 118 -6.36 17.20 5.60
C TYR A 118 -6.98 18.26 4.69
N HIS A 119 -6.18 19.16 4.12
CA HIS A 119 -6.69 20.18 3.20
C HIS A 119 -7.36 19.54 1.97
N LEU A 120 -6.77 18.47 1.41
CA LEU A 120 -7.40 17.78 0.28
C LEU A 120 -8.71 17.09 0.70
N LEU A 121 -8.72 16.40 1.85
CA LEU A 121 -9.92 15.73 2.36
C LEU A 121 -11.08 16.73 2.54
N GLN A 122 -10.79 17.89 3.14
CA GLN A 122 -11.77 18.98 3.29
C GLN A 122 -12.24 19.53 1.95
N LYS A 123 -11.34 19.76 0.99
CA LYS A 123 -11.67 20.25 -0.35
C LYS A 123 -12.60 19.30 -1.11
N GLN A 124 -12.55 18.00 -0.81
CA GLN A 124 -13.37 16.97 -1.44
C GLN A 124 -14.59 16.56 -0.58
N ASP A 125 -14.82 17.23 0.54
CA ASP A 125 -15.90 16.93 1.50
C ASP A 125 -15.89 15.46 1.99
N MET A 126 -14.69 14.94 2.27
CA MET A 126 -14.50 13.56 2.72
C MET A 126 -14.07 13.50 4.20
N ASP A 127 -14.73 12.66 4.99
CA ASP A 127 -14.23 12.28 6.32
C ASP A 127 -13.15 11.19 6.17
N ILE A 128 -12.02 11.38 6.83
CA ILE A 128 -10.92 10.41 6.89
C ILE A 128 -11.38 9.05 7.44
N ARG A 129 -12.40 9.00 8.30
CA ARG A 129 -12.93 7.74 8.87
C ARG A 129 -13.79 6.95 7.89
N ASP A 130 -14.46 7.64 6.98
CA ASP A 130 -15.34 7.02 5.98
C ASP A 130 -14.60 6.70 4.67
N THR A 131 -13.40 7.27 4.51
CA THR A 131 -12.54 7.06 3.36
C THR A 131 -11.85 5.68 3.44
N SER A 132 -11.67 5.02 2.28
CA SER A 132 -11.00 3.71 2.27
C SER A 132 -9.55 3.79 2.80
N PRO A 133 -9.09 2.80 3.59
CA PRO A 133 -7.71 2.76 4.12
C PRO A 133 -6.63 2.90 3.05
N SER A 134 -6.81 2.24 1.91
CA SER A 134 -5.88 2.35 0.78
C SER A 134 -5.81 3.76 0.21
N TYR A 135 -6.95 4.46 0.09
CA TYR A 135 -6.96 5.84 -0.38
C TYR A 135 -6.22 6.78 0.58
N ILE A 136 -6.50 6.67 1.88
CA ILE A 136 -5.82 7.48 2.91
C ILE A 136 -4.32 7.23 2.89
N SER A 137 -3.91 5.97 2.75
CA SER A 137 -2.50 5.58 2.68
C SER A 137 -1.79 6.17 1.45
N ILE A 138 -2.42 6.09 0.28
CA ILE A 138 -1.88 6.68 -0.97
C ILE A 138 -1.78 8.19 -0.83
N LEU A 139 -2.83 8.86 -0.31
CA LEU A 139 -2.83 10.29 -0.09
C LEU A 139 -1.73 10.71 0.90
N PHE A 140 -1.55 9.95 1.97
CA PHE A 140 -0.48 10.16 2.95
C PHE A 140 0.92 10.10 2.30
N LEU A 141 1.17 9.15 1.40
CA LEU A 141 2.45 9.07 0.69
C LEU A 141 2.67 10.23 -0.28
N LEU A 142 1.65 10.57 -1.07
CA LEU A 142 1.73 11.65 -2.06
C LEU A 142 1.89 13.03 -1.41
N THR A 143 1.36 13.22 -0.20
CA THR A 143 1.46 14.49 0.54
C THR A 143 2.69 14.59 1.44
N ALA A 144 3.47 13.51 1.57
CA ALA A 144 4.67 13.47 2.42
C ALA A 144 5.80 14.36 1.90
N ASP A 145 5.99 14.41 0.58
CA ASP A 145 6.96 15.28 -0.09
C ASP A 145 6.27 16.43 -0.83
N GLU A 146 6.88 17.63 -0.80
CA GLU A 146 6.27 18.82 -1.40
C GLU A 146 6.29 18.79 -2.93
N VAL A 147 7.40 18.33 -3.52
CA VAL A 147 7.55 18.27 -4.98
C VAL A 147 6.63 17.21 -5.54
N LEU A 148 6.59 16.03 -4.93
CA LEU A 148 5.64 14.97 -5.26
C LEU A 148 4.19 15.44 -5.12
N TRP A 149 3.86 16.17 -4.05
CA TRP A 149 2.51 16.69 -3.88
C TRP A 149 2.12 17.64 -5.01
N LYS A 150 2.98 18.62 -5.36
CA LYS A 150 2.71 19.55 -6.46
C LYS A 150 2.45 18.85 -7.80
N LEU A 151 3.16 17.75 -8.06
CA LEU A 151 3.01 16.97 -9.28
C LEU A 151 1.74 16.09 -9.27
N SER A 152 1.33 15.61 -8.11
CA SER A 152 0.24 14.64 -7.97
C SER A 152 -1.12 15.27 -7.65
N GLU A 153 -1.17 16.41 -6.96
CA GLU A 153 -2.40 17.09 -6.55
C GLU A 153 -3.43 17.24 -7.69
N PRO A 154 -3.07 17.65 -8.91
CA PRO A 154 -4.04 17.81 -10.00
C PRO A 154 -4.71 16.50 -10.42
N THR A 155 -4.08 15.35 -10.16
CA THR A 155 -4.54 14.02 -10.60
C THR A 155 -5.33 13.28 -9.52
N VAL A 156 -5.38 13.82 -8.29
CA VAL A 156 -6.16 13.23 -7.20
C VAL A 156 -7.65 13.57 -7.36
N ARG A 157 -8.50 12.55 -7.21
CA ARG A 157 -9.97 12.63 -7.29
C ARG A 157 -10.58 11.85 -6.13
N ALA A 158 -11.81 12.18 -5.75
CA ALA A 158 -12.49 11.49 -4.64
C ALA A 158 -12.62 9.97 -4.87
N ASN A 159 -12.66 9.52 -6.13
CA ASN A 159 -12.77 8.11 -6.50
C ASN A 159 -11.42 7.42 -6.78
N GLY A 160 -10.28 8.11 -6.63
CA GLY A 160 -8.96 7.50 -6.81
C GLY A 160 -7.88 8.43 -7.35
N PHE A 161 -6.83 7.82 -7.90
CA PHE A 161 -5.61 8.50 -8.31
C PHE A 161 -5.25 8.10 -9.73
N ASP A 162 -5.05 9.07 -10.61
CA ASP A 162 -4.51 8.82 -11.95
C ASP A 162 -2.99 8.95 -11.95
N PHE A 163 -2.31 7.83 -11.71
CA PHE A 163 -0.85 7.75 -11.73
C PHE A 163 -0.26 7.93 -13.14
N SER A 164 -1.04 7.76 -14.22
CA SER A 164 -0.53 7.90 -15.58
C SER A 164 -0.19 9.36 -15.94
N GLN A 165 -0.82 10.31 -15.24
CA GLN A 165 -0.67 11.74 -15.46
C GLN A 165 0.44 12.37 -14.60
N ILE A 166 1.02 11.61 -13.66
CA ILE A 166 2.06 12.11 -12.74
C ILE A 166 3.42 12.01 -13.43
N HIS A 167 3.97 13.15 -13.80
CA HIS A 167 5.29 13.25 -14.43
C HIS A 167 6.37 13.49 -13.38
N LEU A 168 7.18 12.48 -13.09
CA LEU A 168 8.19 12.49 -12.01
C LEU A 168 9.46 13.30 -12.32
N ARG A 169 9.37 14.33 -13.16
CA ARG A 169 10.54 15.18 -13.45
C ARG A 169 10.96 15.90 -12.17
N GLN A 170 12.26 15.92 -11.88
CA GLN A 170 12.87 16.62 -10.73
C GLN A 170 12.49 16.07 -9.34
N ILE A 171 11.94 14.86 -9.27
CA ILE A 171 11.67 14.23 -7.97
C ILE A 171 12.96 13.72 -7.33
N SER A 172 13.07 13.79 -6.01
CA SER A 172 14.17 13.16 -5.27
C SER A 172 14.03 11.64 -5.24
N THR A 173 15.10 10.94 -4.87
CA THR A 173 15.08 9.49 -4.63
C THR A 173 14.00 9.11 -3.62
N GLU A 174 13.84 9.89 -2.55
CA GLU A 174 12.79 9.69 -1.54
C GLU A 174 11.39 9.89 -2.12
N GLY A 175 11.18 10.98 -2.86
CA GLY A 175 9.89 11.25 -3.49
C GLY A 175 9.53 10.14 -4.49
N TYR A 176 10.52 9.62 -5.22
CA TYR A 176 10.34 8.46 -6.10
C TYR A 176 9.95 7.20 -5.32
N ALA A 177 10.61 6.91 -4.21
CA ALA A 177 10.27 5.78 -3.36
C ALA A 177 8.84 5.87 -2.77
N LEU A 178 8.44 7.06 -2.33
CA LEU A 178 7.09 7.34 -1.85
C LEU A 178 6.05 7.12 -2.97
N TYR A 179 6.33 7.63 -4.16
CA TYR A 179 5.48 7.44 -5.34
C TYR A 179 5.33 5.96 -5.72
N GLN A 180 6.44 5.21 -5.79
CA GLN A 180 6.39 3.79 -6.14
C GLN A 180 5.67 2.97 -5.06
N THR A 181 5.83 3.34 -3.79
CA THR A 181 5.05 2.73 -2.70
C THR A 181 3.56 3.02 -2.87
N ALA A 182 3.18 4.25 -3.18
CA ALA A 182 1.79 4.64 -3.41
C ALA A 182 1.17 3.86 -4.58
N LYS A 183 1.91 3.74 -5.68
CA LYS A 183 1.51 2.96 -6.85
C LYS A 183 1.41 1.46 -6.53
N THR A 184 2.29 0.96 -5.67
CA THR A 184 2.27 -0.42 -5.18
C THR A 184 0.99 -0.72 -4.40
N ILE A 185 0.56 0.18 -3.51
CA ILE A 185 -0.71 0.06 -2.76
C ILE A 185 -1.90 0.13 -3.71
N SER A 186 -1.90 1.10 -4.63
CA SER A 186 -3.01 1.31 -5.57
C SER A 186 -3.23 0.14 -6.52
N THR A 187 -2.17 -0.46 -7.04
CA THR A 187 -2.26 -1.49 -8.10
C THR A 187 -2.18 -2.92 -7.58
N GLY A 188 -1.72 -3.11 -6.33
CA GLY A 188 -1.43 -4.44 -5.82
C GLY A 188 -0.19 -5.11 -6.41
N LYS A 189 0.59 -4.41 -7.24
CA LYS A 189 1.80 -4.93 -7.86
C LYS A 189 3.02 -4.28 -7.23
N GLU A 190 4.08 -5.05 -6.99
CA GLU A 190 5.35 -4.53 -6.48
C GLU A 190 5.98 -3.56 -7.49
N HIS A 191 6.07 -2.28 -7.13
CA HIS A 191 6.80 -1.26 -7.90
C HIS A 191 8.09 -0.79 -7.20
N ILE A 192 8.30 -1.24 -5.96
CA ILE A 192 9.51 -1.01 -5.17
C ILE A 192 9.75 -2.24 -4.30
N ARG A 193 10.99 -2.74 -4.28
CA ARG A 193 11.35 -3.96 -3.55
C ARG A 193 11.58 -3.65 -2.08
N ILE A 194 11.35 -4.65 -1.22
CA ILE A 194 11.74 -4.56 0.20
C ILE A 194 13.23 -4.25 0.34
N SER A 195 14.09 -4.86 -0.47
CA SER A 195 15.53 -4.65 -0.38
C SER A 195 15.90 -3.18 -0.58
N GLU A 196 15.20 -2.48 -1.47
CA GLU A 196 15.39 -1.04 -1.72
C GLU A 196 14.92 -0.23 -0.51
N ILE A 197 13.75 -0.54 0.05
CA ILE A 197 13.21 0.10 1.26
C ILE A 197 14.10 -0.13 2.48
N ALA A 198 14.72 -1.30 2.56
CA ALA A 198 15.59 -1.69 3.66
C ALA A 198 16.98 -1.07 3.60
N ASP A 199 17.37 -0.53 2.44
CA ASP A 199 18.65 0.13 2.21
C ASP A 199 18.61 1.57 2.76
N GLU A 200 19.47 1.87 3.72
CA GLU A 200 19.55 3.18 4.38
C GLU A 200 20.25 4.23 3.51
N ASP A 201 21.16 3.81 2.63
CA ASP A 201 21.87 4.68 1.71
C ASP A 201 20.95 5.13 0.55
N LEU A 202 19.99 4.28 0.19
CA LEU A 202 19.00 4.59 -0.86
C LEU A 202 17.78 5.35 -0.31
N ILE A 203 17.26 4.92 0.84
CA ILE A 203 16.03 5.47 1.42
C ILE A 203 16.32 5.92 2.84
N ASN A 204 16.33 7.23 3.06
CA ASN A 204 16.54 7.81 4.38
C ASN A 204 15.41 7.49 5.38
N ASP A 205 15.66 7.77 6.65
CA ASP A 205 14.72 7.44 7.73
C ASP A 205 13.38 8.19 7.68
N ILE A 206 13.35 9.38 7.07
CA ILE A 206 12.12 10.17 6.92
C ILE A 206 11.19 9.50 5.90
N ALA A 207 11.72 9.13 4.74
CA ALA A 207 10.99 8.41 3.70
C ALA A 207 10.60 7.02 4.18
N PHE A 208 11.51 6.32 4.87
CA PHE A 208 11.22 5.02 5.49
C PHE A 208 10.06 5.12 6.49
N LYS A 209 10.08 6.09 7.41
CA LYS A 209 8.98 6.34 8.36
C LYS A 209 7.65 6.52 7.62
N ALA A 210 7.63 7.30 6.54
CA ALA A 210 6.41 7.52 5.76
C ALA A 210 5.91 6.23 5.08
N ILE A 211 6.80 5.45 4.48
CA ILE A 211 6.48 4.16 3.84
C ILE A 211 5.88 3.18 4.87
N ILE A 212 6.50 3.04 6.03
CA ILE A 212 6.02 2.15 7.09
C ILE A 212 4.66 2.63 7.62
N ASN A 213 4.53 3.91 7.94
CA ASN A 213 3.27 4.47 8.44
C ASN A 213 2.14 4.36 7.42
N ALA A 214 2.41 4.60 6.14
CA ALA A 214 1.43 4.40 5.07
C ALA A 214 0.99 2.94 4.98
N SER A 215 1.90 1.98 5.14
CA SER A 215 1.56 0.56 5.15
C SER A 215 0.63 0.20 6.32
N LEU A 216 0.89 0.77 7.51
CA LEU A 216 0.00 0.61 8.66
C LEU A 216 -1.39 1.22 8.37
N ILE A 217 -1.45 2.42 7.79
CA ILE A 217 -2.71 3.06 7.40
C ILE A 217 -3.47 2.19 6.37
N ALA A 218 -2.78 1.63 5.38
CA ALA A 218 -3.42 0.75 4.38
C ALA A 218 -4.04 -0.50 5.02
N ARG A 219 -3.45 -1.01 6.11
CA ARG A 219 -3.89 -2.23 6.79
C ARG A 219 -4.95 -2.00 7.87
N TYR A 220 -4.80 -0.95 8.68
CA TYR A 220 -5.63 -0.71 9.87
C TYR A 220 -6.53 0.54 9.73
N GLY A 221 -6.36 1.35 8.69
CA GLY A 221 -7.19 2.53 8.43
C GLY A 221 -6.79 3.77 9.24
N ALA A 222 -7.75 4.69 9.37
CA ALA A 222 -7.55 6.00 10.01
C ALA A 222 -7.24 5.91 11.51
N ASP A 223 -7.57 4.80 12.18
CA ASP A 223 -7.32 4.57 13.61
C ASP A 223 -5.83 4.66 13.95
N ILE A 224 -4.94 4.45 12.96
CA ILE A 224 -3.50 4.63 13.11
C ILE A 224 -3.14 6.05 13.59
N PHE A 225 -3.90 7.07 13.21
CA PHE A 225 -3.64 8.45 13.64
C PHE A 225 -3.92 8.69 15.12
N LEU A 226 -4.59 7.76 15.81
CA LEU A 226 -4.90 7.84 17.24
C LEU A 226 -3.82 7.19 18.12
N ILE A 227 -2.86 6.47 17.52
CA ILE A 227 -1.87 5.70 18.28
C ILE A 227 -0.96 6.63 19.08
N THR A 228 -0.95 6.42 20.39
CA THR A 228 0.03 7.00 21.31
C THR A 228 1.22 6.07 21.50
N LYS A 229 2.28 6.58 22.13
CA LYS A 229 3.57 5.90 22.34
C LYS A 229 3.46 4.47 22.90
#